data_AF-A0A2S8RZ05-F1
#
_entry.id   AF-A0A2S8RZ05-F1
#
_cell.length_a   1.000
_cell.length_b   1.000
_cell.length_c   1.000
_cell.angle_alpha   90.00
_cell.angle_beta   90.00
_cell.angle_gamma   90.00
#
_symmetry.space_group_name_H-M   'P 1'
#
loop_
_entity.id
_entity.type
_entity.pdbx_description
1 polymer ?
#
loop_
_entity_poly.entity_id
_entity_poly.type
_entity_poly.pdbx_seq_one_letter_code
_entity_poly.pdbx_strand_id
1 'polypeptide(L)'
;MCKACNYTIHAAQHHFGWDNSIAPVERVAPGSTILFNCHDSSAGQLGPRSTVADVTALDFGKINPVSGPIWIEGAEPGDAVKVTFESFAPQARDGRGWGWTANIPGFGLLADQFTEAALITWSFDPGTMAPAMWSKEGRVPLKPFTGTIGNALAEPGAHSIVPPRRVGGNMDIRDLAAGATLWLPVEVAGALFSVGDTHAAQGDGEVCGTAIESPMDVVLTLDLVKGANLPRPRFETPGPVTTHLDAKGYEVTTGIGPDLMSAARDAVAYMVDHLCATRGMTAVDAYMLVSTCGDLRISEIVDMPNWVVSFYFPRVVFE
;
A
#
# COMPACT_ATOMS: atom_id res chain seq x y z
N MET A 1 -8.56 -18.19 -11.79
CA MET A 1 -7.93 -19.07 -12.81
C MET A 1 -6.50 -18.57 -12.97
N CYS A 2 -5.50 -19.45 -12.90
CA CYS A 2 -4.10 -19.04 -13.05
C CYS A 2 -3.89 -18.53 -14.49
N LYS A 3 -3.55 -17.25 -14.65
CA LYS A 3 -3.27 -16.65 -15.96
C LYS A 3 -1.83 -17.02 -16.33
N ALA A 4 -1.63 -17.53 -17.55
CA ALA A 4 -0.29 -17.83 -18.03
C ALA A 4 0.53 -16.53 -18.10
N CYS A 5 1.66 -16.50 -17.40
CA CYS A 5 2.57 -15.36 -17.42
C CYS A 5 3.58 -15.54 -18.57
N ASN A 6 3.87 -14.45 -19.27
CA ASN A 6 4.90 -14.40 -20.30
C ASN A 6 6.30 -14.34 -19.69
N TYR A 7 6.43 -13.65 -18.54
CA TYR A 7 7.70 -13.40 -17.86
C TYR A 7 7.56 -13.55 -16.34
N THR A 8 8.69 -13.78 -15.68
CA THR A 8 8.82 -13.72 -14.22
C THR A 8 9.96 -12.78 -13.87
N ILE A 9 9.69 -11.82 -13.00
CA ILE A 9 10.67 -10.90 -12.41
C ILE A 9 10.91 -11.37 -10.98
N HIS A 10 12.10 -11.89 -10.74
CA HIS A 10 12.48 -12.48 -9.46
C HIS A 10 12.85 -11.39 -8.45
N ALA A 11 12.74 -11.73 -7.17
CA ALA A 11 12.94 -10.80 -6.07
C ALA A 11 14.31 -10.10 -6.10
N ALA A 12 15.35 -10.71 -6.65
CA ALA A 12 16.68 -10.07 -6.81
C ALA A 12 16.73 -8.92 -7.83
N GLN A 13 15.72 -8.79 -8.69
CA GLN A 13 15.61 -7.78 -9.75
C GLN A 13 14.81 -6.57 -9.25
N HIS A 14 15.31 -5.92 -8.19
CA HIS A 14 14.69 -4.75 -7.57
C HIS A 14 15.66 -3.58 -7.45
N HIS A 15 15.12 -2.41 -7.16
CA HIS A 15 15.86 -1.19 -6.86
C HIS A 15 15.15 -0.36 -5.78
N PHE A 16 15.87 0.63 -5.23
CA PHE A 16 15.44 1.46 -4.08
C PHE A 16 15.24 2.94 -4.46
N GLY A 17 15.08 3.25 -5.74
CA GLY A 17 14.93 4.63 -6.20
C GLY A 17 14.50 4.73 -7.65
N TRP A 18 13.66 5.69 -7.96
CA TRP A 18 13.27 5.98 -9.33
C TRP A 18 14.44 6.66 -10.05
N ASP A 19 14.96 6.04 -11.10
CA ASP A 19 16.02 6.62 -11.93
C ASP A 19 15.88 6.11 -13.37
N ASN A 20 15.81 7.04 -14.33
CA ASN A 20 15.63 6.71 -15.74
C ASN A 20 16.89 6.19 -16.44
N SER A 21 18.02 6.11 -15.72
CA SER A 21 19.25 5.48 -16.17
C SER A 21 19.38 4.00 -15.76
N ILE A 22 18.49 3.49 -14.90
CA ILE A 22 18.50 2.07 -14.51
C ILE A 22 18.18 1.21 -15.74
N ALA A 23 19.08 0.28 -16.05
CA ALA A 23 18.89 -0.65 -17.14
C ALA A 23 17.64 -1.51 -16.88
N PRO A 24 16.75 -1.68 -17.87
CA PRO A 24 15.59 -2.51 -17.71
C PRO A 24 16.00 -3.97 -17.48
N VAL A 25 15.33 -4.63 -16.54
CA VAL A 25 15.58 -6.04 -16.23
C VAL A 25 14.89 -6.97 -17.23
N GLU A 26 13.90 -6.47 -17.96
CA GLU A 26 13.19 -7.16 -19.04
C GLU A 26 12.58 -6.15 -20.02
N ARG A 27 12.43 -6.57 -21.28
CA ARG A 27 11.75 -5.82 -22.35
C ARG A 27 10.53 -6.60 -22.83
N VAL A 28 9.36 -5.97 -22.81
CA VAL A 28 8.09 -6.64 -23.09
C VAL A 28 7.26 -5.90 -24.14
N ALA A 29 6.52 -6.66 -24.95
CA ALA A 29 5.50 -6.08 -25.81
C ALA A 29 4.25 -5.68 -25.00
N PRO A 30 3.49 -4.64 -25.40
CA PRO A 30 2.18 -4.35 -24.82
C PRO A 30 1.26 -5.58 -24.86
N GLY A 31 0.49 -5.79 -23.79
CA GLY A 31 -0.35 -6.97 -23.55
C GLY A 31 0.36 -8.11 -22.80
N SER A 32 1.64 -7.97 -22.46
CA SER A 32 2.38 -9.01 -21.71
C SER A 32 1.89 -9.12 -20.28
N THR A 33 1.67 -10.35 -19.81
CA THR A 33 1.38 -10.70 -18.41
C THR A 33 2.68 -11.10 -17.71
N ILE A 34 2.96 -10.53 -16.55
CA ILE A 34 4.22 -10.70 -15.83
C ILE A 34 3.93 -11.09 -14.38
N LEU A 35 4.64 -12.08 -13.88
CA LEU A 35 4.71 -12.41 -12.47
C LEU A 35 5.87 -11.65 -11.82
N PHE A 36 5.62 -10.92 -10.74
CA PHE A 36 6.63 -10.24 -9.93
C PHE A 36 6.71 -10.91 -8.56
N ASN A 37 7.90 -11.34 -8.15
CA ASN A 37 8.15 -11.80 -6.78
C ASN A 37 8.58 -10.59 -5.94
N CYS A 38 7.62 -9.89 -5.35
CA CYS A 38 7.88 -8.66 -4.60
C CYS A 38 8.33 -8.95 -3.16
N HIS A 39 9.29 -8.16 -2.68
CA HIS A 39 9.56 -8.00 -1.26
C HIS A 39 8.47 -7.13 -0.60
N ASP A 40 8.30 -7.25 0.72
CA ASP A 40 7.62 -6.22 1.50
C ASP A 40 8.49 -4.94 1.63
N SER A 41 7.91 -3.87 2.15
CA SER A 41 8.56 -2.56 2.37
C SER A 41 9.87 -2.62 3.15
N SER A 42 10.11 -3.63 3.99
CA SER A 42 11.37 -3.76 4.73
C SER A 42 12.52 -4.32 3.88
N ALA A 43 12.27 -4.78 2.66
CA ALA A 43 13.25 -5.49 1.83
C ALA A 43 13.87 -6.73 2.50
N GLY A 44 13.09 -7.40 3.36
CA GLY A 44 13.55 -8.57 4.12
C GLY A 44 14.42 -8.24 5.35
N GLN A 45 14.50 -6.96 5.74
CA GLN A 45 15.10 -6.56 7.02
C GLN A 45 14.26 -7.05 8.21
N LEU A 46 12.93 -7.13 8.03
CA LEU A 46 12.02 -7.72 9.00
C LEU A 46 11.57 -9.12 8.56
N GLY A 47 11.12 -9.91 9.54
CA GLY A 47 10.60 -11.25 9.35
C GLY A 47 9.65 -11.68 10.47
N PRO A 48 9.08 -12.88 10.41
CA PRO A 48 8.11 -13.37 11.40
C PRO A 48 8.63 -13.49 12.83
N ARG A 49 9.96 -13.34 13.05
CA ARG A 49 10.62 -13.42 14.36
C ARG A 49 11.27 -12.09 14.75
N SER A 50 11.03 -11.03 14.00
CA SER A 50 11.54 -9.71 14.31
C SER A 50 10.92 -9.18 15.60
N THR A 51 11.67 -8.29 16.23
CA THR A 51 11.36 -7.62 17.48
C THR A 51 11.34 -6.12 17.27
N VAL A 52 10.88 -5.36 18.26
CA VAL A 52 10.91 -3.89 18.23
C VAL A 52 12.34 -3.35 18.00
N ALA A 53 13.38 -4.06 18.46
CA ALA A 53 14.77 -3.66 18.22
C ALA A 53 15.17 -3.73 16.74
N ASP A 54 14.53 -4.59 15.95
CA ASP A 54 14.79 -4.67 14.51
C ASP A 54 14.13 -3.50 13.76
N VAL A 55 13.00 -2.97 14.26
CA VAL A 55 12.35 -1.77 13.71
C VAL A 55 13.27 -0.55 13.86
N THR A 56 13.88 -0.38 15.04
CA THR A 56 14.81 0.74 15.27
C THR A 56 16.12 0.61 14.51
N ALA A 57 16.45 -0.60 14.03
CA ALA A 57 17.65 -0.90 13.25
C ALA A 57 17.43 -0.84 11.72
N LEU A 58 16.22 -0.51 11.26
CA LEU A 58 15.90 -0.40 9.83
C LEU A 58 16.85 0.55 9.10
N ASP A 59 17.43 0.07 8.00
CA ASP A 59 18.15 0.88 7.03
C ASP A 59 17.15 1.50 6.06
N PHE A 60 16.79 2.76 6.31
CA PHE A 60 15.90 3.56 5.45
C PHE A 60 16.47 3.83 4.04
N GLY A 61 17.75 3.55 3.79
CA GLY A 61 18.29 3.54 2.43
C GLY A 61 17.87 2.32 1.61
N LYS A 62 17.25 1.32 2.25
CA LYS A 62 16.85 0.04 1.66
C LYS A 62 15.40 -0.35 1.98
N ILE A 63 14.53 0.63 2.16
CA ILE A 63 13.09 0.40 2.30
C ILE A 63 12.37 0.58 0.95
N ASN A 64 11.17 0.02 0.86
CA ASN A 64 10.26 0.04 -0.28
C ASN A 64 10.96 -0.35 -1.61
N PRO A 65 11.62 -1.53 -1.67
CA PRO A 65 12.16 -2.02 -2.92
C PRO A 65 11.04 -2.21 -3.95
N VAL A 66 11.30 -1.82 -5.19
CA VAL A 66 10.40 -2.09 -6.32
C VAL A 66 11.08 -3.01 -7.32
N SER A 67 10.35 -4.04 -7.74
CA SER A 67 10.75 -4.99 -8.79
C SER A 67 10.67 -4.32 -10.16
N GLY A 68 11.72 -4.44 -10.97
CA GLY A 68 11.84 -3.77 -12.27
C GLY A 68 13.21 -3.11 -12.47
N PRO A 69 13.33 -2.11 -13.37
CA PRO A 69 12.27 -1.58 -14.23
C PRO A 69 12.03 -2.44 -15.47
N ILE A 70 10.80 -2.40 -15.98
CA ILE A 70 10.36 -3.07 -17.20
C ILE A 70 10.29 -2.06 -18.34
N TRP A 71 10.94 -2.39 -19.45
CA TRP A 71 10.83 -1.62 -20.69
C TRP A 71 9.64 -2.11 -21.50
N ILE A 72 8.68 -1.23 -21.77
CA ILE A 72 7.50 -1.53 -22.59
C ILE A 72 7.73 -1.03 -24.00
N GLU A 73 7.77 -1.93 -24.98
CA GLU A 73 8.07 -1.59 -26.36
C GLU A 73 7.07 -0.58 -26.95
N GLY A 74 7.60 0.48 -27.57
CA GLY A 74 6.81 1.54 -28.21
C GLY A 74 6.22 2.59 -27.27
N ALA A 75 6.46 2.50 -25.95
CA ALA A 75 6.07 3.52 -24.99
C ALA A 75 6.94 4.78 -25.15
N GLU A 76 6.28 5.93 -25.28
CA GLU A 76 6.91 7.25 -25.46
C GLU A 76 6.27 8.29 -24.53
N PRO A 77 6.97 9.40 -24.23
CA PRO A 77 6.40 10.48 -23.44
C PRO A 77 5.05 10.97 -23.98
N GLY A 78 4.05 11.09 -23.10
CA GLY A 78 2.66 11.44 -23.47
C GLY A 78 1.72 10.25 -23.62
N ASP A 79 2.25 9.02 -23.66
CA ASP A 79 1.45 7.80 -23.54
C ASP A 79 1.05 7.52 -22.08
N ALA A 80 0.29 6.44 -21.87
CA ALA A 80 0.09 5.85 -20.55
C ALA A 80 0.30 4.33 -20.58
N VAL A 81 0.98 3.80 -19.55
CA VAL A 81 1.00 2.36 -19.28
C VAL A 81 -0.33 2.01 -18.64
N LYS A 82 -1.08 1.09 -19.26
CA LYS A 82 -2.27 0.49 -18.67
C LYS A 82 -1.87 -0.79 -17.95
N VAL A 83 -2.08 -0.83 -16.65
CA VAL A 83 -1.80 -1.97 -15.78
C VAL A 83 -3.12 -2.62 -15.38
N THR A 84 -3.29 -3.90 -15.67
CA THR A 84 -4.38 -4.71 -15.13
C THR A 84 -3.84 -5.57 -13.99
N PHE A 85 -4.45 -5.47 -12.81
CA PHE A 85 -4.07 -6.28 -11.65
C PHE A 85 -4.77 -7.64 -11.71
N GLU A 86 -4.03 -8.70 -12.00
CA GLU A 86 -4.62 -10.03 -12.23
C GLU A 86 -4.81 -10.81 -10.92
N SER A 87 -3.76 -10.88 -10.10
CA SER A 87 -3.80 -11.60 -8.83
C SER A 87 -2.67 -11.20 -7.89
N PHE A 88 -2.92 -11.43 -6.61
CA PHE A 88 -1.98 -11.28 -5.51
C PHE A 88 -1.94 -12.59 -4.72
N ALA A 89 -0.75 -13.12 -4.48
CA ALA A 89 -0.55 -14.32 -3.69
C ALA A 89 0.53 -14.06 -2.64
N PRO A 90 0.17 -13.97 -1.34
CA PRO A 90 1.18 -13.81 -0.29
C PRO A 90 2.19 -14.94 -0.28
N GLN A 91 3.47 -14.58 -0.18
CA GLN A 91 4.54 -15.56 -0.10
C GLN A 91 4.52 -16.26 1.26
N ALA A 92 4.51 -17.58 1.24
CA ALA A 92 4.47 -18.38 2.45
C ALA A 92 5.87 -18.58 3.05
N ARG A 93 6.00 -18.43 4.36
CA ARG A 93 7.17 -18.83 5.15
C ARG A 93 6.71 -19.86 6.17
N ASP A 94 7.36 -21.03 6.16
CA ASP A 94 6.98 -22.17 7.00
C ASP A 94 5.49 -22.58 6.84
N GLY A 95 4.97 -22.49 5.61
CA GLY A 95 3.59 -22.85 5.27
C GLY A 95 2.53 -21.81 5.66
N ARG A 96 2.94 -20.61 6.09
CA ARG A 96 2.04 -19.52 6.52
C ARG A 96 2.34 -18.24 5.75
N GLY A 97 1.30 -17.48 5.42
CA GLY A 97 1.46 -16.08 5.05
C GLY A 97 1.86 -15.27 6.28
N TRP A 98 2.59 -14.19 6.07
CA TRP A 98 3.04 -13.32 7.15
C TRP A 98 3.08 -11.87 6.71
N GLY A 99 3.08 -10.97 7.67
CA GLY A 99 3.36 -9.56 7.44
C GLY A 99 3.72 -8.84 8.73
N TRP A 100 3.90 -7.54 8.67
CA TRP A 100 4.23 -6.72 9.84
C TRP A 100 3.54 -5.35 9.78
N THR A 101 3.31 -4.76 10.95
CA THR A 101 2.89 -3.37 11.13
C THR A 101 3.76 -2.80 12.23
N ALA A 102 4.29 -1.59 12.05
CA ALA A 102 5.15 -0.96 13.05
C ALA A 102 4.76 0.50 13.29
N ASN A 103 4.83 0.91 14.55
CA ASN A 103 4.97 2.33 14.87
C ASN A 103 6.46 2.67 14.75
N ILE A 104 6.81 3.51 13.79
CA ILE A 104 8.18 3.95 13.53
C ILE A 104 8.33 5.38 14.06
N PRO A 105 9.21 5.64 15.05
CA PRO A 105 9.38 6.99 15.61
C PRO A 105 9.65 8.06 14.55
N GLY A 106 8.87 9.14 14.59
CA GLY A 106 8.98 10.25 13.63
C GLY A 106 8.25 10.02 12.30
N PHE A 107 7.47 8.95 12.18
CA PHE A 107 6.71 8.63 10.98
C PHE A 107 5.24 8.31 11.31
N GLY A 108 4.32 8.60 10.38
CA GLY A 108 2.87 8.48 10.58
C GLY A 108 2.15 9.80 10.93
N LEU A 109 0.83 9.79 10.83
CA LEU A 109 -0.03 10.97 11.00
C LEU A 109 0.05 11.58 12.41
N LEU A 110 0.24 10.76 13.44
CA LEU A 110 0.31 11.12 14.85
C LEU A 110 1.70 10.88 15.45
N ALA A 111 2.76 10.98 14.63
CA ALA A 111 4.14 10.69 15.01
C ALA A 111 4.65 11.46 16.25
N ASP A 112 4.09 12.65 16.52
CA ASP A 112 4.39 13.46 17.70
C ASP A 112 3.76 12.93 18.99
N GLN A 113 2.74 12.07 18.89
CA GLN A 113 2.06 11.45 20.02
C GLN A 113 2.55 10.01 20.27
N PHE A 114 2.97 9.30 19.21
CA PHE A 114 3.46 7.93 19.25
C PHE A 114 4.97 7.88 18.99
N THR A 115 5.76 8.29 19.98
CA THR A 115 7.22 8.46 19.82
C THR A 115 8.04 7.19 20.01
N GLU A 116 7.46 6.14 20.59
CA GLU A 116 8.16 4.89 20.89
C GLU A 116 7.92 3.83 19.82
N ALA A 117 8.98 3.10 19.45
CA ALA A 117 8.85 2.04 18.46
C ALA A 117 7.94 0.90 18.96
N ALA A 118 7.11 0.37 18.07
CA ALA A 118 6.30 -0.82 18.32
C ALA A 118 6.23 -1.70 17.07
N LEU A 119 5.99 -2.99 17.25
CA LEU A 119 5.93 -3.97 16.16
C LEU A 119 4.85 -5.01 16.45
N ILE A 120 4.03 -5.29 15.44
CA ILE A 120 3.18 -6.48 15.39
C ILE A 120 3.54 -7.28 14.15
N THR A 121 3.77 -8.57 14.34
CA THR A 121 3.94 -9.54 13.25
C THR A 121 2.64 -10.34 13.07
N TRP A 122 2.18 -10.42 11.83
CA TRP A 122 0.95 -11.09 11.45
C TRP A 122 1.24 -12.49 10.91
N SER A 123 0.32 -13.42 11.12
CA SER A 123 0.30 -14.71 10.44
C SER A 123 -1.11 -15.05 9.98
N PHE A 124 -1.23 -15.48 8.73
CA PHE A 124 -2.50 -15.84 8.11
C PHE A 124 -2.31 -17.02 7.16
N ASP A 125 -3.43 -17.59 6.72
CA ASP A 125 -3.44 -18.63 5.70
C ASP A 125 -3.41 -17.97 4.31
N PRO A 126 -2.33 -18.17 3.52
CA PRO A 126 -2.16 -17.50 2.23
C PRO A 126 -3.06 -18.10 1.13
N GLY A 127 -3.62 -19.29 1.35
CA GLY A 127 -4.51 -19.95 0.39
C GLY A 127 -5.98 -19.58 0.57
N THR A 128 -6.42 -19.45 1.83
CA THR A 128 -7.82 -19.05 2.12
C THR A 128 -8.01 -17.54 2.23
N MET A 129 -6.95 -16.78 2.51
CA MET A 129 -7.00 -15.33 2.75
C MET A 129 -8.05 -14.95 3.80
N ALA A 130 -8.28 -15.86 4.77
CA ALA A 130 -9.14 -15.58 5.90
C ALA A 130 -8.60 -14.37 6.69
N PRO A 131 -9.48 -13.61 7.37
CA PRO A 131 -9.06 -12.45 8.16
C PRO A 131 -7.87 -12.74 9.08
N ALA A 132 -6.86 -11.87 9.06
CA ALA A 132 -5.66 -12.02 9.87
C ALA A 132 -5.93 -11.61 11.32
N MET A 133 -5.45 -12.42 12.27
CA MET A 133 -5.69 -12.18 13.69
C MET A 133 -4.86 -11.01 14.21
N TRP A 134 -5.54 -10.00 14.75
CA TRP A 134 -4.94 -9.03 15.66
C TRP A 134 -5.02 -9.57 17.08
N SER A 135 -3.93 -10.14 17.57
CA SER A 135 -3.89 -10.81 18.88
C SER A 135 -5.05 -11.82 18.99
N LYS A 136 -5.77 -11.84 20.11
CA LYS A 136 -7.01 -12.61 20.33
C LYS A 136 -8.27 -11.77 20.14
N GLU A 137 -8.13 -10.48 19.88
CA GLU A 137 -9.18 -9.49 20.05
C GLU A 137 -9.85 -9.12 18.73
N GLY A 138 -9.08 -8.98 17.65
CA GLY A 138 -9.59 -8.55 16.34
C GLY A 138 -9.21 -9.50 15.21
N ARG A 139 -9.92 -9.36 14.09
CA ARG A 139 -9.63 -10.08 12.84
C ARG A 139 -9.73 -9.11 11.67
N VAL A 140 -8.61 -8.77 11.05
CA VAL A 140 -8.57 -7.81 9.94
C VAL A 140 -8.85 -8.54 8.63
N PRO A 141 -9.94 -8.22 7.91
CA PRO A 141 -10.18 -8.75 6.57
C PRO A 141 -9.06 -8.35 5.61
N LEU A 142 -8.57 -9.31 4.84
CA LEU A 142 -7.45 -9.09 3.93
C LEU A 142 -7.96 -8.65 2.54
N LYS A 143 -7.30 -7.67 1.95
CA LYS A 143 -7.48 -7.23 0.56
C LYS A 143 -6.11 -6.83 0.01
N PRO A 144 -5.34 -7.80 -0.53
CA PRO A 144 -3.99 -7.54 -1.00
C PRO A 144 -3.91 -6.54 -2.15
N PHE A 145 -2.87 -5.70 -2.12
CA PHE A 145 -2.55 -4.74 -3.17
C PHE A 145 -1.06 -4.33 -3.16
N THR A 146 -0.66 -3.46 -4.09
CA THR A 146 0.67 -2.85 -4.15
C THR A 146 0.61 -1.38 -3.69
N GLY A 147 1.37 -1.01 -2.66
CA GLY A 147 1.53 0.38 -2.22
C GLY A 147 2.35 1.22 -3.21
N THR A 148 3.46 0.67 -3.68
CA THR A 148 4.37 1.33 -4.61
C THR A 148 4.28 0.76 -6.04
N ILE A 149 3.81 1.58 -6.98
CA ILE A 149 3.73 1.21 -8.41
C ILE A 149 3.85 2.45 -9.31
N GLY A 150 4.74 2.43 -10.30
CA GLY A 150 4.99 3.62 -11.11
C GLY A 150 5.93 3.44 -12.30
N ASN A 151 6.03 4.48 -13.11
CA ASN A 151 7.02 4.63 -14.20
C ASN A 151 8.19 5.51 -13.75
N ALA A 152 9.30 5.49 -14.47
CA ALA A 152 10.41 6.41 -14.20
C ALA A 152 10.05 7.86 -14.59
N LEU A 153 10.66 8.80 -13.87
CA LEU A 153 10.53 10.24 -14.12
C LEU A 153 11.37 10.69 -15.31
N ALA A 154 10.97 11.78 -15.97
CA ALA A 154 11.83 12.48 -16.93
C ALA A 154 13.07 13.09 -16.28
N GLU A 155 12.98 13.55 -15.02
CA GLU A 155 14.10 14.15 -14.31
C GLU A 155 15.22 13.12 -14.08
N PRO A 156 16.47 13.40 -14.49
CA PRO A 156 17.57 12.47 -14.36
C PRO A 156 18.01 12.27 -12.89
N GLY A 157 18.67 11.15 -12.64
CA GLY A 157 19.24 10.80 -11.34
C GLY A 157 18.27 10.05 -10.42
N ALA A 158 18.78 9.65 -9.26
CA ALA A 158 18.04 8.86 -8.30
C ALA A 158 17.06 9.71 -7.49
N HIS A 159 15.79 9.34 -7.52
CA HIS A 159 14.71 9.92 -6.74
C HIS A 159 14.19 8.93 -5.70
N SER A 160 13.94 9.39 -4.48
CA SER A 160 13.41 8.55 -3.39
C SER A 160 12.08 7.86 -3.79
N ILE A 161 11.91 6.60 -3.37
CA ILE A 161 10.67 5.82 -3.54
C ILE A 161 9.52 6.39 -2.70
N VAL A 162 9.83 6.84 -1.47
CA VAL A 162 8.85 7.14 -0.41
C VAL A 162 7.75 8.13 -0.81
N PRO A 163 8.03 9.28 -1.47
CA PRO A 163 6.94 10.18 -1.84
C PRO A 163 6.18 9.67 -3.08
N PRO A 164 4.83 9.74 -3.10
CA PRO A 164 4.05 9.55 -4.32
C PRO A 164 4.41 10.61 -5.36
N ARG A 165 4.27 10.26 -6.63
CA ARG A 165 4.68 11.08 -7.78
C ARG A 165 3.58 11.14 -8.84
N ARG A 166 3.80 12.02 -9.81
CA ARG A 166 2.88 12.17 -10.96
C ARG A 166 2.85 10.99 -11.91
N VAL A 167 3.85 10.11 -11.83
CA VAL A 167 4.01 8.89 -12.64
C VAL A 167 3.70 7.62 -11.84
N GLY A 168 2.99 7.75 -10.70
CA GLY A 168 2.78 6.67 -9.73
C GLY A 168 3.72 6.84 -8.54
N GLY A 169 4.37 5.77 -8.09
CA GLY A 169 5.22 5.78 -6.91
C GLY A 169 4.52 5.15 -5.71
N ASN A 170 4.94 5.54 -4.51
CA ASN A 170 4.35 5.07 -3.26
C ASN A 170 2.99 5.74 -3.02
N MET A 171 1.93 5.18 -3.60
CA MET A 171 0.60 5.78 -3.61
C MET A 171 -0.29 5.26 -2.48
N ASP A 172 -0.05 4.02 -2.02
CA ASP A 172 -0.76 3.41 -0.89
C ASP A 172 -2.29 3.45 -1.04
N ILE A 173 -2.74 3.29 -2.29
CA ILE A 173 -4.15 3.19 -2.65
C ILE A 173 -4.55 1.71 -2.60
N ARG A 174 -5.15 1.29 -1.47
CA ARG A 174 -5.61 -0.09 -1.23
C ARG A 174 -6.59 -0.66 -2.26
N ASP A 175 -7.16 0.22 -3.09
CA ASP A 175 -8.09 -0.13 -4.15
C ASP A 175 -7.40 -0.59 -5.45
N LEU A 176 -6.08 -0.48 -5.54
CA LEU A 176 -5.25 -1.08 -6.59
C LEU A 176 -5.04 -2.59 -6.36
N ALA A 177 -6.16 -3.29 -6.11
CA ALA A 177 -6.24 -4.71 -5.84
C ALA A 177 -6.64 -5.51 -7.10
N ALA A 178 -6.73 -6.83 -6.97
CA ALA A 178 -7.09 -7.72 -8.09
C ALA A 178 -8.39 -7.27 -8.80
N GLY A 179 -8.32 -7.21 -10.13
CA GLY A 179 -9.38 -6.74 -11.02
C GLY A 179 -9.37 -5.23 -11.29
N ALA A 180 -8.61 -4.43 -10.55
CA ALA A 180 -8.44 -3.01 -10.86
C ALA A 180 -7.65 -2.80 -12.16
N THR A 181 -7.84 -1.62 -12.76
CA THR A 181 -7.01 -1.15 -13.88
C THR A 181 -6.45 0.22 -13.54
N LEU A 182 -5.14 0.41 -13.69
CA LEU A 182 -4.42 1.64 -13.45
C LEU A 182 -3.81 2.16 -14.75
N TRP A 183 -3.85 3.46 -14.96
CA TRP A 183 -3.14 4.15 -16.04
C TRP A 183 -2.08 5.07 -15.46
N LEU A 184 -0.83 4.83 -15.83
CA LEU A 184 0.33 5.59 -15.38
C LEU A 184 0.89 6.43 -16.53
N PRO A 185 1.06 7.75 -16.35
CA PRO A 185 1.69 8.60 -17.36
C PRO A 185 3.09 8.12 -17.72
N VAL A 186 3.44 8.16 -19.02
CA VAL A 186 4.79 7.88 -19.51
C VAL A 186 5.53 9.19 -19.72
N GLU A 187 6.73 9.30 -19.15
CA GLU A 187 7.60 10.47 -19.28
C GLU A 187 8.95 10.18 -19.92
N VAL A 188 9.31 8.90 -20.05
CA VAL A 188 10.53 8.44 -20.71
C VAL A 188 10.23 7.28 -21.65
N ALA A 189 11.07 7.12 -22.68
CA ALA A 189 10.94 5.99 -23.60
C ALA A 189 10.98 4.66 -22.84
N GLY A 190 10.11 3.72 -23.22
CA GLY A 190 10.00 2.42 -22.56
C GLY A 190 9.30 2.45 -21.20
N ALA A 191 8.88 3.62 -20.69
CA ALA A 191 8.25 3.87 -19.39
C ALA A 191 9.10 3.53 -18.14
N LEU A 192 9.84 2.43 -18.16
CA LEU A 192 10.62 1.89 -17.03
C LEU A 192 9.72 1.62 -15.81
N PHE A 193 8.70 0.78 -16.04
CA PHE A 193 7.69 0.43 -15.05
C PHE A 193 8.28 -0.41 -13.90
N SER A 194 7.95 -0.09 -12.64
CA SER A 194 8.33 -0.89 -11.47
C SER A 194 7.19 -1.01 -10.46
N VAL A 195 7.21 -2.08 -9.66
CA VAL A 195 6.17 -2.39 -8.67
C VAL A 195 6.75 -3.09 -7.44
N GLY A 196 6.25 -2.78 -6.25
CA GLY A 196 6.69 -3.38 -5.00
C GLY A 196 5.79 -3.00 -3.85
N ASP A 197 6.35 -3.09 -2.62
CA ASP A 197 5.71 -2.61 -1.41
C ASP A 197 4.29 -3.17 -1.24
N THR A 198 4.20 -4.50 -1.11
CA THR A 198 2.92 -5.20 -1.12
C THR A 198 2.32 -5.30 0.27
N HIS A 199 1.01 -5.14 0.37
CA HIS A 199 0.29 -5.12 1.64
C HIS A 199 -0.83 -6.16 1.64
N ALA A 200 -1.00 -6.91 2.74
CA ALA A 200 -2.11 -7.84 2.89
C ALA A 200 -3.42 -7.13 3.25
N ALA A 201 -3.34 -6.02 3.96
CA ALA A 201 -4.44 -5.11 4.25
C ALA A 201 -3.90 -3.73 4.63
N GLN A 202 -4.66 -2.68 4.32
CA GLN A 202 -4.40 -1.31 4.73
C GLN A 202 -5.73 -0.57 4.94
N GLY A 203 -5.75 0.38 5.86
CA GLY A 203 -6.79 1.39 5.98
C GLY A 203 -6.62 2.53 4.98
N ASP A 204 -7.69 3.30 4.72
CA ASP A 204 -7.51 4.57 4.00
C ASP A 204 -6.77 5.56 4.90
N GLY A 205 -5.67 6.11 4.36
CA GLY A 205 -4.82 7.07 5.05
C GLY A 205 -3.58 6.48 5.75
N GLU A 206 -3.47 5.15 5.84
CA GLU A 206 -2.28 4.45 6.39
C GLU A 206 -1.71 5.16 7.64
N VAL A 207 -2.59 5.37 8.62
CA VAL A 207 -2.40 6.48 9.55
C VAL A 207 -1.21 6.32 10.49
N CYS A 208 -0.73 5.09 10.76
CA CYS A 208 0.51 4.87 11.52
C CYS A 208 1.77 4.83 10.65
N GLY A 209 1.61 5.02 9.33
CA GLY A 209 2.66 4.97 8.33
C GLY A 209 2.94 3.58 7.79
N THR A 210 2.37 2.51 8.36
CA THR A 210 2.54 1.16 7.83
C THR A 210 1.22 0.41 7.76
N ALA A 211 1.16 -0.56 6.85
CA ALA A 211 0.06 -1.45 6.61
C ALA A 211 0.27 -2.82 7.30
N ILE A 212 -0.38 -3.88 6.81
CA ILE A 212 0.12 -5.25 6.97
C ILE A 212 1.11 -5.51 5.83
N GLU A 213 2.34 -5.09 6.03
CA GLU A 213 3.46 -5.19 5.09
C GLU A 213 3.81 -6.66 4.84
N SER A 214 3.62 -7.17 3.62
CA SER A 214 3.68 -8.60 3.33
C SER A 214 4.35 -8.86 1.97
N PRO A 215 5.34 -9.76 1.86
CA PRO A 215 5.92 -10.11 0.57
C PRO A 215 4.90 -10.92 -0.26
N MET A 216 4.80 -10.62 -1.55
CA MET A 216 3.79 -11.22 -2.43
C MET A 216 4.29 -11.52 -3.83
N ASP A 217 3.69 -12.53 -4.42
CA ASP A 217 3.70 -12.78 -5.84
C ASP A 217 2.54 -12.01 -6.49
N VAL A 218 2.88 -11.05 -7.35
CA VAL A 218 1.92 -10.15 -8.01
C VAL A 218 1.91 -10.44 -9.51
N VAL A 219 0.73 -10.67 -10.07
CA VAL A 219 0.57 -10.88 -11.52
C VAL A 219 -0.10 -9.65 -12.12
N LEU A 220 0.57 -9.01 -13.08
CA LEU A 220 0.09 -7.81 -13.76
C LEU A 220 0.11 -8.02 -15.28
N THR A 221 -0.87 -7.47 -15.99
CA THR A 221 -0.80 -7.30 -17.44
C THR A 221 -0.43 -5.86 -17.75
N LEU A 222 0.62 -5.64 -18.54
CA LEU A 222 1.08 -4.33 -18.97
C LEU A 222 0.72 -4.09 -20.43
N ASP A 223 -0.07 -3.06 -20.69
CA ASP A 223 -0.49 -2.62 -22.01
C ASP A 223 -0.17 -1.13 -22.21
N LEU A 224 -0.33 -0.60 -23.42
CA LEU A 224 0.07 0.75 -23.79
C LEU A 224 -1.07 1.52 -24.44
N VAL A 225 -1.37 2.70 -23.91
CA VAL A 225 -2.36 3.63 -24.47
C VAL A 225 -1.62 4.82 -25.07
N LYS A 226 -1.62 4.91 -26.40
CA LYS A 226 -0.93 5.99 -27.12
C LYS A 226 -1.64 7.33 -26.95
N GLY A 227 -0.87 8.40 -26.76
CA GLY A 227 -1.38 9.78 -26.72
C GLY A 227 -2.43 10.04 -25.62
N ALA A 228 -2.35 9.32 -24.49
CA ALA A 228 -3.29 9.45 -23.38
C ALA A 228 -3.20 10.80 -22.67
N ASN A 229 -2.00 11.40 -22.63
CA ASN A 229 -1.71 12.72 -22.04
C ASN A 229 -2.27 12.91 -20.62
N LEU A 230 -2.17 11.86 -19.80
CA LEU A 230 -2.65 11.91 -18.42
C LEU A 230 -1.72 12.79 -17.56
N PRO A 231 -2.26 13.75 -16.79
CA PRO A 231 -1.42 14.59 -15.92
C PRO A 231 -0.93 13.85 -14.66
N ARG A 232 -1.67 12.82 -14.24
CA ARG A 232 -1.49 12.04 -13.00
C ARG A 232 -2.07 10.63 -13.18
N PRO A 233 -1.77 9.68 -12.28
CA PRO A 233 -2.36 8.35 -12.33
C PRO A 233 -3.89 8.41 -12.26
N ARG A 234 -4.55 7.45 -12.92
CA ARG A 234 -6.00 7.25 -12.88
C ARG A 234 -6.28 5.76 -12.76
N PHE A 235 -7.30 5.34 -12.04
CA PHE A 235 -7.66 3.93 -11.95
C PHE A 235 -9.18 3.69 -11.98
N GLU A 236 -9.56 2.46 -12.28
CA GLU A 236 -10.92 1.93 -12.25
C GLU A 236 -10.93 0.65 -11.38
N THR A 237 -12.02 0.43 -10.66
CA THR A 237 -12.21 -0.76 -9.81
C THR A 237 -13.32 -1.65 -10.38
N PRO A 238 -13.27 -2.98 -10.16
CA PRO A 238 -14.24 -3.91 -10.74
C PRO A 238 -15.62 -3.88 -10.04
N GLY A 239 -15.75 -3.13 -8.95
CA GLY A 239 -16.96 -3.08 -8.12
C GLY A 239 -16.76 -2.24 -6.86
N PRO A 240 -17.64 -2.40 -5.86
CA PRO A 240 -17.52 -1.70 -4.59
C PRO A 240 -16.18 -2.00 -3.89
N VAL A 241 -15.57 -0.96 -3.33
CA VAL A 241 -14.20 -1.04 -2.79
C VAL A 241 -14.14 -1.56 -1.35
N THR A 242 -15.23 -1.47 -0.60
CA THR A 242 -15.30 -1.78 0.85
C THR A 242 -16.00 -3.08 1.22
N THR A 243 -16.38 -3.95 0.27
CA THR A 243 -17.17 -5.17 0.56
C THR A 243 -16.55 -6.11 1.60
N HIS A 244 -15.23 -6.06 1.75
CA HIS A 244 -14.49 -6.84 2.76
C HIS A 244 -14.60 -6.28 4.19
N LEU A 245 -15.04 -5.03 4.36
CA LEU A 245 -15.12 -4.31 5.64
C LEU A 245 -16.56 -3.96 6.08
N ASP A 246 -17.45 -3.67 5.12
CA ASP A 246 -18.72 -3.00 5.40
C ASP A 246 -19.85 -3.91 5.92
N ALA A 247 -19.66 -5.24 5.93
CA ALA A 247 -20.71 -6.22 6.25
C ALA A 247 -21.36 -6.06 7.64
N LYS A 248 -20.68 -5.41 8.59
CA LYS A 248 -21.17 -5.13 9.96
C LYS A 248 -21.37 -3.64 10.25
N GLY A 249 -21.15 -2.78 9.27
CA GLY A 249 -21.11 -1.33 9.45
C GLY A 249 -19.86 -0.84 10.18
N TYR A 250 -19.92 0.40 10.67
CA TYR A 250 -18.75 1.13 11.19
C TYR A 250 -19.06 1.81 12.52
N GLU A 251 -18.04 1.96 13.36
CA GLU A 251 -17.97 2.98 14.41
C GLU A 251 -17.20 4.18 13.82
N VAL A 252 -17.67 5.41 14.05
CA VAL A 252 -17.14 6.59 13.36
C VAL A 252 -16.85 7.70 14.36
N THR A 253 -15.67 8.30 14.23
CA THR A 253 -15.27 9.50 14.96
C THR A 253 -14.96 10.61 13.96
N THR A 254 -15.09 11.87 14.38
CA THR A 254 -14.96 13.02 13.47
C THR A 254 -14.05 14.09 14.06
N GLY A 255 -13.17 14.63 13.24
CA GLY A 255 -12.50 15.90 13.49
C GLY A 255 -13.19 17.00 12.70
N ILE A 256 -13.38 18.14 13.33
CA ILE A 256 -14.11 19.28 12.75
C ILE A 256 -13.30 20.55 13.01
N GLY A 257 -12.91 21.25 11.95
CA GLY A 257 -12.15 22.48 12.11
C GLY A 257 -11.76 23.14 10.80
N PRO A 258 -11.10 24.31 10.86
CA PRO A 258 -10.72 25.10 9.70
C PRO A 258 -9.44 24.60 9.02
N ASP A 259 -8.91 23.43 9.39
CA ASP A 259 -7.72 22.83 8.81
C ASP A 259 -7.91 21.32 8.68
N LEU A 260 -7.80 20.80 7.46
CA LEU A 260 -8.07 19.38 7.16
C LEU A 260 -7.05 18.45 7.80
N MET A 261 -5.79 18.87 7.93
CA MET A 261 -4.76 18.03 8.55
C MET A 261 -5.02 17.87 10.06
N SER A 262 -5.36 18.97 10.74
CA SER A 262 -5.76 18.94 12.15
C SER A 262 -7.03 18.11 12.35
N ALA A 263 -8.04 18.29 11.51
CA ALA A 263 -9.27 17.48 11.56
C ALA A 263 -9.01 15.98 11.31
N ALA A 264 -8.10 15.63 10.39
CA ALA A 264 -7.71 14.25 10.18
C ALA A 264 -7.03 13.64 11.41
N ARG A 265 -6.12 14.40 12.05
CA ARG A 265 -5.45 13.98 13.28
C ARG A 265 -6.45 13.75 14.41
N ASP A 266 -7.38 14.68 14.62
CA ASP A 266 -8.42 14.56 15.66
C ASP A 266 -9.32 13.34 15.43
N ALA A 267 -9.77 13.11 14.18
CA ALA A 267 -10.59 11.95 13.86
C ALA A 267 -9.86 10.63 14.20
N VAL A 268 -8.58 10.49 13.88
CA VAL A 268 -7.80 9.29 14.22
C VAL A 268 -7.56 9.18 15.72
N ALA A 269 -7.16 10.26 16.38
CA ALA A 269 -6.89 10.26 17.82
C ALA A 269 -8.14 9.87 18.62
N TYR A 270 -9.31 10.38 18.25
CA TYR A 270 -10.57 10.02 18.90
C TYR A 270 -10.97 8.56 18.66
N MET A 271 -10.66 7.98 17.50
CA MET A 271 -10.86 6.54 17.31
C MET A 271 -9.93 5.71 18.20
N VAL A 272 -8.66 6.12 18.33
CA VAL A 272 -7.71 5.46 19.24
C VAL A 272 -8.24 5.51 20.67
N ASP A 273 -8.65 6.68 21.16
CA ASP A 273 -9.25 6.85 22.49
C ASP A 273 -10.50 5.98 22.68
N HIS A 274 -11.37 5.91 21.65
CA HIS A 274 -12.57 5.08 21.68
C HIS A 274 -12.25 3.59 21.82
N LEU A 275 -11.28 3.08 21.05
CA LEU A 275 -10.83 1.69 21.15
C LEU A 275 -10.17 1.40 22.50
N CYS A 276 -9.37 2.32 23.03
CA CYS A 276 -8.82 2.21 24.38
C CYS A 276 -9.94 2.11 25.43
N ALA A 277 -10.94 2.98 25.37
CA ALA A 277 -12.02 3.03 26.34
C ALA A 277 -12.98 1.83 26.27
N THR A 278 -13.29 1.35 25.05
CA THR A 278 -14.32 0.32 24.85
C THR A 278 -13.76 -1.10 24.70
N ARG A 279 -12.50 -1.25 24.29
CA ARG A 279 -11.85 -2.55 24.09
C ARG A 279 -10.68 -2.80 25.04
N GLY A 280 -10.24 -1.79 25.80
CA GLY A 280 -9.12 -1.94 26.75
C GLY A 280 -7.76 -2.07 26.08
N MET A 281 -7.64 -1.68 24.80
CA MET A 281 -6.40 -1.71 24.03
C MET A 281 -5.40 -0.67 24.56
N THR A 282 -4.11 -0.94 24.42
CA THR A 282 -3.11 0.12 24.55
C THR A 282 -3.24 1.12 23.40
N ALA A 283 -2.86 2.37 23.61
CA ALA A 283 -2.99 3.40 22.57
C ALA A 283 -2.18 3.05 21.32
N VAL A 284 -0.97 2.51 21.48
CA VAL A 284 -0.11 2.15 20.33
C VAL A 284 -0.67 0.95 19.56
N ASP A 285 -1.26 -0.02 20.24
CA ASP A 285 -1.93 -1.15 19.60
C ASP A 285 -3.16 -0.66 18.81
N ALA A 286 -3.99 0.20 19.41
CA ALA A 286 -5.13 0.78 18.73
C ALA A 286 -4.68 1.59 17.50
N TYR A 287 -3.62 2.40 17.61
CA TYR A 287 -3.10 3.20 16.51
C TYR A 287 -2.58 2.35 15.34
N MET A 288 -1.82 1.29 15.63
CA MET A 288 -1.36 0.35 14.61
C MET A 288 -2.55 -0.40 13.98
N LEU A 289 -3.51 -0.89 14.78
CA LEU A 289 -4.67 -1.61 14.26
C LEU A 289 -5.49 -0.76 13.30
N VAL A 290 -5.80 0.49 13.66
CA VAL A 290 -6.62 1.37 12.81
C VAL A 290 -5.94 1.68 11.47
N SER A 291 -4.59 1.69 11.42
CA SER A 291 -3.83 1.87 10.18
C SER A 291 -4.04 0.72 9.18
N THR A 292 -4.35 -0.49 9.66
CA THR A 292 -4.49 -1.68 8.82
C THR A 292 -5.88 -1.87 8.23
N CYS A 293 -6.90 -1.18 8.73
CA CYS A 293 -8.30 -1.48 8.36
C CYS A 293 -9.29 -0.32 8.45
N GLY A 294 -8.97 0.79 9.10
CA GLY A 294 -9.88 1.94 9.24
C GLY A 294 -9.85 2.86 8.03
N ASP A 295 -10.91 3.65 7.82
CA ASP A 295 -11.01 4.55 6.68
C ASP A 295 -11.01 6.01 7.12
N LEU A 296 -9.94 6.74 6.82
CA LEU A 296 -9.90 8.20 6.94
C LEU A 296 -10.59 8.82 5.72
N ARG A 297 -11.71 9.51 5.93
CA ARG A 297 -12.54 10.07 4.87
C ARG A 297 -12.79 11.55 5.08
N ILE A 298 -12.62 12.33 4.02
CA ILE A 298 -13.18 13.69 3.99
C ILE A 298 -14.70 13.56 3.86
N SER A 299 -15.45 14.04 4.84
CA SER A 299 -16.92 14.01 4.84
C SER A 299 -17.51 15.21 4.13
N GLU A 300 -17.01 16.41 4.43
CA GLU A 300 -17.35 17.63 3.69
C GLU A 300 -16.18 18.62 3.69
N ILE A 301 -16.07 19.40 2.61
CA ILE A 301 -15.03 20.43 2.39
C ILE A 301 -15.61 21.75 1.86
N VAL A 302 -16.88 22.05 2.14
CA VAL A 302 -17.57 23.19 1.51
C VAL A 302 -18.22 24.14 2.52
N ASP A 303 -18.42 23.72 3.77
CA ASP A 303 -19.19 24.47 4.76
C ASP A 303 -18.33 25.40 5.62
N MET A 304 -17.94 26.54 5.04
CA MET A 304 -17.06 27.50 5.72
C MET A 304 -17.61 27.99 7.09
N PRO A 305 -16.74 28.16 8.11
CA PRO A 305 -15.27 28.09 8.04
C PRO A 305 -14.68 26.71 8.37
N ASN A 306 -15.49 25.68 8.59
CA ASN A 306 -15.01 24.39 9.09
C ASN A 306 -15.19 23.30 8.05
N TRP A 307 -14.38 22.25 8.16
CA TRP A 307 -14.50 21.04 7.37
C TRP A 307 -14.56 19.82 8.28
N VAL A 308 -15.15 18.73 7.78
CA VAL A 308 -15.26 17.48 8.53
C VAL A 308 -14.41 16.39 7.87
N VAL A 309 -13.51 15.82 8.67
CA VAL A 309 -12.83 14.55 8.38
C VAL A 309 -13.34 13.51 9.37
N SER A 310 -13.66 12.32 8.87
CA SER A 310 -14.22 11.22 9.66
C SER A 310 -13.32 10.00 9.56
N PHE A 311 -13.13 9.31 10.67
CA PHE A 311 -12.42 8.03 10.72
C PHE A 311 -13.41 6.90 10.99
N TYR A 312 -13.58 6.02 10.01
CA TYR A 312 -14.51 4.90 10.04
C TYR A 312 -13.77 3.63 10.44
N PHE A 313 -14.08 3.05 11.60
CA PHE A 313 -13.55 1.77 12.02
C PHE A 313 -14.55 0.65 11.74
N PRO A 314 -14.19 -0.39 10.96
CA PRO A 314 -15.12 -1.43 10.55
C PRO A 314 -15.43 -2.40 11.69
N ARG A 315 -16.71 -2.55 12.02
CA ARG A 315 -17.16 -3.40 13.15
C ARG A 315 -16.88 -4.89 12.95
N VAL A 316 -16.73 -5.33 11.71
CA VAL A 316 -16.40 -6.73 11.37
C VAL A 316 -15.07 -7.18 11.97
N VAL A 317 -14.20 -6.24 12.36
CA VAL A 317 -12.94 -6.58 13.03
C VAL A 317 -13.17 -7.24 14.39
N PHE A 318 -14.27 -6.93 15.08
CA PHE A 318 -14.57 -7.44 16.42
C PHE A 318 -15.83 -8.32 16.52
N GLU A 319 -16.60 -8.47 15.44
CA GLU A 319 -17.90 -9.17 15.39
C GLU A 319 -17.93 -10.36 14.42
#